data_AF-A0A1F7J0L0-F1
#
_entry.id   AF-A0A1F7J0L0-F1
#
_cell.length_a   1.000
_cell.length_b   1.000
_cell.length_c   1.000
_cell.angle_alpha   90.00
_cell.angle_beta   90.00
_cell.angle_gamma   90.00
#
_symmetry.space_group_name_H-M   'P 1'
#
loop_
_entity.id
_entity.type
_entity.pdbx_description
1 polymer ?
#
loop_
_entity_poly.entity_id
_entity_poly.type
_entity_poly.pdbx_seq_one_letter_code
_entity_poly.pdbx_strand_id
1 'polypeptide(L)'
;MGKIRTRFIGIEEVEEKQKKKQKARAQEKKIEKKKSSVVIPAKAGIQENELASAKSTAVKEKVKKTKKATVAKQRARGKKYQNASKNIDRTKQYEIKEAVDLLKKISFANFDESIELHLNVFEGNLKGEVNLPYSTGKILRIAIVDDKLLEKIEKGILEFDILLAHPSFMPKIARYARILGPRGLMPNPKNGTLTAKPEETAKKFQSGSLRWKTETKAPLVHQMIGKKSHDTKNLSENAAAFIKSVGVKNIKSAFIKTTMSPAIRLKIE
;
A
#
# COMPACT_ATOMS: atom_id res chain seq x y z
N MET A 1 51.13 -13.19 12.95
CA MET A 1 51.23 -12.54 14.28
C MET A 1 49.87 -12.58 14.96
N GLY A 2 49.76 -13.41 16.00
CA GLY A 2 48.51 -13.64 16.73
C GLY A 2 48.07 -12.41 17.53
N LYS A 3 46.82 -12.00 17.38
CA LYS A 3 46.19 -11.03 18.28
C LYS A 3 45.64 -11.79 19.48
N ILE A 4 46.37 -11.69 20.58
CA ILE A 4 45.97 -12.13 21.92
C ILE A 4 44.62 -11.49 22.26
N ARG A 5 43.57 -12.30 22.42
CA ARG A 5 42.29 -11.87 22.98
C ARG A 5 42.33 -12.16 24.48
N THR A 6 42.46 -11.10 25.28
CA THR A 6 42.26 -11.14 26.72
C THR A 6 40.83 -11.59 27.02
N ARG A 7 40.67 -12.75 27.67
CA ARG A 7 39.37 -13.24 28.18
C ARG A 7 38.96 -12.38 29.37
N PHE A 8 37.85 -11.65 29.24
CA PHE A 8 37.14 -11.09 30.39
C PHE A 8 36.26 -12.19 30.98
N ILE A 9 36.56 -12.58 32.22
CA ILE A 9 35.76 -13.52 33.02
C ILE A 9 34.41 -12.85 33.31
N GLY A 10 33.31 -13.43 32.80
CA GLY A 10 31.96 -12.98 33.13
C GLY A 10 30.94 -12.88 31.98
N ILE A 11 31.36 -13.03 30.71
CA ILE A 11 30.42 -12.97 29.57
C ILE A 11 29.79 -14.34 29.28
N GLU A 12 30.53 -15.44 29.46
CA GLU A 12 30.05 -16.80 29.19
C GLU A 12 28.90 -17.22 30.14
N GLU A 13 28.95 -16.85 31.42
CA GLU A 13 27.88 -17.17 32.38
C GLU A 13 26.58 -16.40 32.11
N VAL A 14 26.68 -15.16 31.62
CA VAL A 14 25.53 -14.34 31.26
C VAL A 14 24.90 -14.86 29.97
N GLU A 15 25.72 -15.31 29.01
CA GLU A 15 25.26 -15.90 27.76
C GLU A 15 24.60 -17.27 27.97
N GLU A 16 25.13 -18.11 28.87
CA GLU A 16 24.50 -19.37 29.27
C GLU A 16 23.18 -19.15 30.03
N LYS A 17 23.11 -18.16 30.93
CA LYS A 17 21.85 -17.79 31.60
C LYS A 17 20.81 -17.30 30.61
N GLN A 18 21.18 -16.51 29.60
CA GLN A 18 20.26 -16.07 28.54
C GLN A 18 19.80 -17.23 27.65
N LYS A 19 20.69 -18.16 27.28
CA LYS A 19 20.36 -19.38 26.51
C LYS A 19 19.45 -20.32 27.30
N LYS A 20 19.67 -20.52 28.61
CA LYS A 20 18.78 -21.30 29.49
C LYS A 20 17.41 -20.64 29.64
N LYS A 21 17.35 -19.30 29.80
CA LYS A 21 16.09 -18.54 29.88
C LYS A 21 15.29 -18.58 28.57
N GLN A 22 15.95 -18.55 27.41
CA GLN A 22 15.28 -18.71 26.12
C GLN A 22 14.76 -20.13 25.90
N LYS A 23 15.51 -21.17 26.30
CA LYS A 23 15.06 -22.58 26.22
C LYS A 23 13.87 -22.85 27.16
N ALA A 24 13.88 -22.30 28.38
CA ALA A 24 12.76 -22.39 29.31
C ALA A 24 11.48 -21.74 28.75
N ARG A 25 11.60 -20.52 28.19
CA ARG A 25 10.46 -19.79 27.59
C ARG A 25 9.91 -20.49 26.33
N ALA A 26 10.75 -21.22 25.60
CA ALA A 26 10.32 -22.04 24.46
C ALA A 26 9.63 -23.34 24.90
N GLN A 27 10.06 -23.94 26.02
CA GLN A 27 9.40 -25.11 26.62
C GLN A 27 8.05 -24.73 27.25
N GLU A 28 7.95 -23.58 27.93
CA GLU A 28 6.69 -23.05 28.46
C GLU A 28 5.66 -22.83 27.35
N LYS A 29 6.05 -22.22 26.22
CA LYS A 29 5.15 -22.05 25.06
C LYS A 29 4.73 -23.38 24.42
N LYS A 30 5.57 -24.42 24.51
CA LYS A 30 5.21 -25.78 24.05
C LYS A 30 4.28 -26.48 25.03
N ILE A 31 4.42 -26.25 26.33
CA ILE A 31 3.54 -26.77 27.38
C ILE A 31 2.18 -26.04 27.34
N GLU A 32 2.15 -24.73 27.09
CA GLU A 32 0.92 -23.93 26.95
C GLU A 32 0.12 -24.36 25.71
N LYS A 33 0.79 -24.67 24.59
CA LYS A 33 0.17 -25.29 23.42
C LYS A 33 -0.32 -26.72 23.64
N LYS A 34 0.24 -27.46 24.60
CA LYS A 34 -0.23 -28.80 24.99
C LYS A 34 -1.35 -28.76 26.04
N LYS A 35 -1.35 -27.76 26.92
CA LYS A 35 -2.40 -27.54 27.94
C LYS A 35 -3.72 -27.04 27.32
N SER A 36 -3.69 -26.36 26.17
CA SER A 36 -4.92 -26.03 25.42
C SER A 36 -5.59 -27.24 24.76
N SER A 37 -4.96 -28.43 24.78
CA SER A 37 -5.46 -29.64 24.09
C SER A 37 -5.89 -30.80 24.98
N VAL A 38 -5.83 -30.71 26.32
CA VAL A 38 -6.17 -31.87 27.18
C VAL A 38 -6.95 -31.46 28.46
N VAL A 39 -8.29 -31.61 28.37
CA VAL A 39 -9.26 -32.13 29.37
C VAL A 39 -9.52 -31.26 30.63
N ILE A 40 -10.77 -31.06 31.11
CA ILE A 40 -11.46 -31.96 32.06
C ILE A 40 -12.96 -31.58 32.28
N PRO A 41 -13.81 -32.52 32.74
CA PRO A 41 -15.26 -32.60 32.57
C PRO A 41 -16.11 -32.41 33.87
N ALA A 42 -17.43 -32.58 33.70
CA ALA A 42 -18.44 -33.20 34.61
C ALA A 42 -18.92 -32.50 35.91
N LYS A 43 -20.26 -32.35 35.99
CA LYS A 43 -21.21 -32.72 37.08
C LYS A 43 -22.59 -32.13 36.73
N ALA A 44 -23.78 -32.66 37.05
CA ALA A 44 -24.28 -33.91 37.61
C ALA A 44 -25.82 -33.86 37.45
N GLY A 45 -26.51 -35.00 37.46
CA GLY A 45 -27.98 -35.06 37.56
C GLY A 45 -28.55 -36.39 37.09
N ILE A 46 -28.77 -37.30 38.05
CA ILE A 46 -29.42 -38.62 37.90
C ILE A 46 -30.89 -38.47 38.27
N GLN A 47 -31.81 -39.11 37.53
CA GLN A 47 -32.98 -39.82 38.05
C GLN A 47 -33.55 -40.80 37.01
N GLU A 48 -34.09 -41.90 37.53
CA GLU A 48 -34.35 -43.22 36.95
C GLU A 48 -35.58 -43.30 36.03
N ASN A 49 -35.59 -44.25 35.09
CA ASN A 49 -36.54 -45.38 35.10
C ASN A 49 -36.32 -46.37 33.94
N GLU A 50 -36.50 -47.65 34.27
CA GLU A 50 -36.39 -48.86 33.43
C GLU A 50 -37.40 -48.90 32.27
N LEU A 51 -37.02 -49.50 31.11
CA LEU A 51 -37.47 -50.83 30.69
C LEU A 51 -36.87 -51.23 29.31
N ALA A 52 -36.45 -52.50 29.24
CA ALA A 52 -36.54 -53.43 28.10
C ALA A 52 -35.53 -53.43 26.91
N SER A 53 -34.87 -54.60 26.82
CA SER A 53 -34.47 -55.41 25.65
C SER A 53 -33.28 -55.00 24.75
N ALA A 54 -32.13 -55.59 25.08
CA ALA A 54 -31.33 -56.53 24.27
C ALA A 54 -31.16 -56.36 22.74
N LYS A 55 -29.87 -56.25 22.37
CA LYS A 55 -29.14 -56.83 21.23
C LYS A 55 -29.06 -56.09 19.86
N SER A 56 -27.87 -55.47 19.73
CA SER A 56 -26.89 -55.60 18.63
C SER A 56 -27.12 -55.00 17.24
N THR A 57 -26.03 -54.38 16.76
CA THR A 57 -25.63 -54.07 15.38
C THR A 57 -26.34 -52.92 14.64
N ALA A 58 -25.74 -51.72 14.69
CA ALA A 58 -25.61 -50.78 13.55
C ALA A 58 -24.79 -49.54 13.96
N VAL A 59 -23.55 -49.44 13.46
CA VAL A 59 -22.75 -48.20 13.50
C VAL A 59 -23.38 -47.19 12.54
N LYS A 60 -24.16 -46.24 13.06
CA LYS A 60 -24.60 -45.05 12.33
C LYS A 60 -23.56 -43.94 12.50
N GLU A 61 -22.84 -43.68 11.41
CA GLU A 61 -22.11 -42.45 11.15
C GLU A 61 -23.06 -41.24 11.30
N LYS A 62 -23.02 -40.56 12.45
CA LYS A 62 -23.67 -39.26 12.63
C LYS A 62 -22.72 -38.16 12.19
N VAL A 63 -23.02 -37.64 11.01
CA VAL A 63 -22.63 -36.35 10.43
C VAL A 63 -22.21 -35.34 11.51
N LYS A 64 -20.90 -35.08 11.61
CA LYS A 64 -20.34 -33.92 12.30
C LYS A 64 -20.84 -32.66 11.60
N LYS A 65 -21.76 -31.93 12.24
CA LYS A 65 -22.08 -30.55 11.88
C LYS A 65 -20.79 -29.73 11.94
N THR A 66 -20.25 -29.42 10.76
CA THR A 66 -19.18 -28.45 10.55
C THR A 66 -19.62 -27.12 11.14
N LYS A 67 -18.86 -26.61 12.11
CA LYS A 67 -19.02 -25.23 12.62
C LYS A 67 -18.83 -24.28 11.43
N LYS A 68 -19.91 -23.67 10.96
CA LYS A 68 -19.86 -22.61 9.94
C LYS A 68 -18.93 -21.52 10.45
N ALA A 69 -17.87 -21.23 9.69
CA ALA A 69 -17.07 -20.03 9.90
C ALA A 69 -18.02 -18.83 9.86
N THR A 70 -18.08 -18.07 10.95
CA THR A 70 -18.84 -16.83 11.02
C THR A 70 -18.24 -15.85 10.03
N VAL A 71 -18.85 -15.73 8.86
CA VAL A 71 -18.50 -14.73 7.85
C VAL A 71 -18.59 -13.37 8.51
N ALA A 72 -17.46 -12.66 8.63
CA ALA A 72 -17.43 -11.32 9.19
C ALA A 72 -18.44 -10.45 8.44
N LYS A 73 -19.45 -9.94 9.15
CA LYS A 73 -20.53 -9.11 8.58
C LYS A 73 -19.87 -7.92 7.88
N GLN A 74 -19.97 -7.86 6.54
CA GLN A 74 -19.37 -6.78 5.77
C GLN A 74 -19.90 -5.45 6.30
N ARG A 75 -18.99 -4.56 6.71
CA ARG A 75 -19.35 -3.21 7.13
C ARG A 75 -20.07 -2.52 5.97
N ALA A 76 -21.32 -2.13 6.19
CA ALA A 76 -22.09 -1.39 5.19
C ALA A 76 -21.41 -0.03 4.92
N ARG A 77 -21.21 0.30 3.65
CA ARG A 77 -20.69 1.61 3.23
C ARG A 77 -21.74 2.71 3.50
N GLY A 78 -21.30 3.96 3.62
CA GLY A 78 -22.21 5.10 3.84
C GLY A 78 -23.25 5.27 2.72
N LYS A 79 -24.41 5.86 3.04
CA LYS A 79 -25.54 6.01 2.11
C LYS A 79 -25.16 6.68 0.79
N LYS A 80 -24.31 7.73 0.83
CA LYS A 80 -23.81 8.43 -0.36
C LYS A 80 -23.03 7.50 -1.31
N TYR A 81 -22.15 6.67 -0.76
CA TYR A 81 -21.39 5.69 -1.54
C TYR A 81 -22.30 4.60 -2.12
N GLN A 82 -23.31 4.16 -1.38
CA GLN A 82 -24.26 3.16 -1.89
C GLN A 82 -25.05 3.71 -3.08
N ASN A 83 -25.50 4.96 -3.02
CA ASN A 83 -26.18 5.62 -4.14
C ASN A 83 -25.25 5.74 -5.37
N ALA A 84 -24.01 6.17 -5.16
CA ALA A 84 -22.99 6.22 -6.20
C ALA A 84 -22.74 4.84 -6.85
N SER A 85 -22.67 3.79 -6.04
CA SER A 85 -22.41 2.42 -6.52
C SER A 85 -23.57 1.82 -7.31
N LYS A 86 -24.81 2.27 -7.12
CA LYS A 86 -25.97 1.81 -7.90
C LYS A 86 -25.94 2.30 -9.34
N ASN A 87 -25.29 3.44 -9.59
CA ASN A 87 -25.17 4.03 -10.92
C ASN A 87 -24.07 3.37 -11.77
N ILE A 88 -23.30 2.43 -11.20
CA ILE A 88 -22.18 1.76 -11.86
C ILE A 88 -22.49 0.29 -11.98
N ASP A 89 -22.39 -0.22 -13.20
CA ASP A 89 -22.34 -1.65 -13.44
C ASP A 89 -20.91 -2.16 -13.23
N ARG A 90 -20.74 -3.12 -12.32
CA ARG A 90 -19.43 -3.70 -11.98
C ARG A 90 -18.98 -4.76 -13.01
N THR A 91 -19.92 -5.25 -13.82
CA THR A 91 -19.68 -6.30 -14.81
C THR A 91 -19.31 -5.71 -16.17
N LYS A 92 -19.91 -4.58 -16.53
CA LYS A 92 -19.61 -3.84 -17.75
C LYS A 92 -18.17 -3.29 -17.73
N GLN A 93 -17.52 -3.36 -18.89
CA GLN A 93 -16.25 -2.66 -19.15
C GLN A 93 -16.55 -1.36 -19.89
N TYR A 94 -16.03 -0.25 -19.40
CA TYR A 94 -16.28 1.08 -19.93
C TYR A 94 -15.08 1.57 -20.75
N GLU A 95 -15.35 2.34 -21.80
CA GLU A 95 -14.30 3.08 -22.49
C GLU A 95 -13.74 4.18 -21.58
N ILE A 96 -12.48 4.60 -21.80
CA ILE A 96 -11.81 5.61 -20.97
C ILE A 96 -12.64 6.90 -20.88
N LYS A 97 -13.17 7.38 -22.02
CA LYS A 97 -13.97 8.61 -22.08
C LYS A 97 -15.30 8.48 -21.32
N GLU A 98 -16.05 7.40 -21.58
CA GLU A 98 -17.32 7.10 -20.90
C GLU A 98 -17.12 6.99 -19.38
N ALA A 99 -16.03 6.35 -18.95
CA ALA A 99 -15.72 6.17 -17.55
C ALA A 99 -15.40 7.50 -16.84
N VAL A 100 -14.65 8.40 -17.47
CA VAL A 100 -14.33 9.72 -16.89
C VAL A 100 -15.59 10.57 -16.75
N ASP A 101 -16.48 10.58 -17.74
CA ASP A 101 -17.75 11.31 -17.67
C ASP A 101 -18.66 10.75 -16.56
N LEU A 102 -18.69 9.42 -16.41
CA LEU A 102 -19.44 8.77 -15.34
C LEU A 102 -18.87 9.12 -13.95
N LEU A 103 -17.55 9.13 -13.78
CA LEU A 103 -16.90 9.54 -12.52
C LEU A 103 -17.24 10.98 -12.12
N LYS A 104 -17.28 11.90 -13.09
CA LYS A 104 -17.63 13.30 -12.83
C LYS A 104 -19.05 13.44 -12.29
N LYS A 105 -20.00 12.64 -12.80
CA LYS A 105 -21.41 12.62 -12.38
C LYS A 105 -21.64 12.00 -11.00
N ILE A 106 -20.85 10.99 -10.63
CA ILE A 106 -21.08 10.17 -9.43
C ILE A 106 -20.47 10.76 -8.15
N SER A 107 -19.46 11.62 -8.31
CA SER A 107 -18.72 12.21 -7.21
C SER A 107 -19.62 13.00 -6.24
N PHE A 108 -19.56 12.63 -4.97
CA PHE A 108 -20.41 13.13 -3.88
C PHE A 108 -19.62 13.91 -2.80
N ALA A 109 -18.32 14.09 -3.00
CA ALA A 109 -17.45 14.81 -2.09
C ALA A 109 -17.58 16.33 -2.29
N ASN A 110 -17.40 17.09 -1.20
CA ASN A 110 -17.51 18.55 -1.21
C ASN A 110 -16.24 19.27 -1.70
N PHE A 111 -15.20 18.52 -2.04
CA PHE A 111 -13.90 19.05 -2.48
C PHE A 111 -13.54 18.48 -3.85
N ASP A 112 -12.59 19.11 -4.53
CA ASP A 112 -12.10 18.65 -5.83
C ASP A 112 -11.29 17.35 -5.68
N GLU A 113 -11.89 16.23 -6.07
CA GLU A 113 -11.32 14.91 -5.90
C GLU A 113 -10.19 14.65 -6.90
N SER A 114 -9.21 13.83 -6.48
CA SER A 114 -8.20 13.29 -7.39
C SER A 114 -8.76 12.07 -8.11
N ILE A 115 -8.54 12.00 -9.42
CA ILE A 115 -8.83 10.84 -10.25
C ILE A 115 -7.58 9.97 -10.30
N GLU A 116 -7.75 8.72 -9.93
CA GLU A 116 -6.72 7.71 -9.79
C GLU A 116 -6.98 6.55 -10.76
N LEU A 117 -5.91 6.06 -11.36
CA LEU A 117 -5.89 4.85 -12.14
C LEU A 117 -5.16 3.75 -11.36
N HIS A 118 -5.84 2.61 -11.21
CA HIS A 118 -5.31 1.42 -10.58
C HIS A 118 -5.20 0.33 -11.65
N LEU A 119 -3.98 -0.14 -11.88
CA LEU A 119 -3.69 -1.20 -12.82
C LEU A 119 -3.22 -2.44 -12.06
N ASN A 120 -3.85 -3.57 -12.33
CA ASN A 120 -3.34 -4.86 -11.91
C ASN A 120 -2.45 -5.38 -13.04
N VAL A 121 -1.22 -5.71 -12.73
CA VAL A 121 -0.18 -6.13 -13.68
C VAL A 121 0.05 -7.64 -13.53
N PHE A 122 0.51 -8.30 -14.59
CA PHE A 122 0.91 -9.71 -14.53
C PHE A 122 2.22 -9.91 -13.76
N GLU A 123 3.22 -9.09 -14.05
CA GLU A 123 4.55 -9.16 -13.45
C GLU A 123 4.74 -8.13 -12.34
N GLY A 124 5.43 -8.53 -11.27
CA GLY A 124 5.84 -7.64 -10.19
C GLY A 124 7.09 -6.83 -10.53
N ASN A 125 7.34 -5.75 -9.77
CA ASN A 125 8.55 -4.93 -9.84
C ASN A 125 8.81 -4.12 -11.14
N LEU A 126 7.83 -3.98 -12.03
CA LEU A 126 7.95 -3.03 -13.14
C LEU A 126 8.17 -1.60 -12.63
N LYS A 127 8.97 -0.84 -13.38
CA LYS A 127 9.28 0.56 -13.13
C LYS A 127 9.24 1.29 -14.46
N GLY A 128 8.70 2.48 -14.46
CA GLY A 128 8.67 3.32 -15.64
C GLY A 128 8.59 4.80 -15.30
N GLU A 129 8.83 5.61 -16.30
CA GLU A 129 8.61 7.04 -16.29
C GLU A 129 7.61 7.37 -17.41
N VAL A 130 6.62 8.19 -17.11
CA VAL A 130 5.66 8.71 -18.07
C VAL A 130 5.71 10.23 -18.04
N ASN A 131 5.63 10.86 -19.21
CA ASN A 131 5.34 12.28 -19.29
C ASN A 131 3.85 12.43 -19.58
N LEU A 132 3.11 13.05 -18.65
CA LEU A 132 1.69 13.31 -18.86
C LEU A 132 1.54 14.57 -19.74
N PRO A 133 0.74 14.53 -20.82
CA PRO A 133 0.60 15.68 -21.73
C PRO A 133 -0.08 16.88 -21.06
N TYR A 134 -0.97 16.65 -20.10
CA TYR A 134 -1.64 17.71 -19.34
C TYR A 134 -1.27 17.66 -17.86
N SER A 135 -1.22 18.84 -17.24
CA SER A 135 -0.96 18.99 -15.81
C SER A 135 -1.99 18.24 -14.96
N THR A 136 -1.51 17.61 -13.88
CA THR A 136 -2.33 16.87 -12.91
C THR A 136 -3.08 17.78 -11.92
N GLY A 137 -2.95 19.11 -12.06
CA GLY A 137 -3.60 20.09 -11.19
C GLY A 137 -2.87 20.34 -9.85
N LYS A 138 -1.65 19.81 -9.70
CA LYS A 138 -0.71 20.16 -8.64
C LYS A 138 0.37 21.07 -9.22
N ILE A 139 0.41 22.32 -8.75
CA ILE A 139 1.52 23.23 -9.06
C ILE A 139 2.71 22.79 -8.21
N LEU A 140 3.71 22.18 -8.83
CA LEU A 140 4.92 21.73 -8.14
C LEU A 140 5.89 22.90 -7.99
N ARG A 141 6.19 23.29 -6.75
CA ARG A 141 7.28 24.24 -6.46
C ARG A 141 8.58 23.48 -6.37
N ILE A 142 9.47 23.71 -7.33
CA ILE A 142 10.76 23.03 -7.41
C ILE A 142 11.84 23.99 -6.99
N ALA A 143 12.67 23.59 -6.03
CA ALA A 143 13.84 24.34 -5.60
C ALA A 143 15.12 23.56 -5.95
N ILE A 144 16.13 24.29 -6.41
CA ILE A 144 17.48 23.77 -6.62
C ILE A 144 18.31 24.13 -5.39
N VAL A 145 19.11 23.19 -4.90
CA VAL A 145 19.99 23.43 -3.75
C VAL A 145 21.03 24.48 -4.10
N ASP A 146 21.02 25.54 -3.30
CA ASP A 146 22.02 26.60 -3.26
C ASP A 146 22.36 26.87 -1.79
N ASP A 147 23.55 27.42 -1.51
CA ASP A 147 24.00 27.66 -0.13
C ASP A 147 23.05 28.63 0.61
N LYS A 148 22.48 29.61 -0.10
CA LYS A 148 21.44 30.53 0.44
C LYS A 148 20.15 29.81 0.83
N LEU A 149 19.77 28.76 0.09
CA LEU A 149 18.56 28.00 0.38
C LEU A 149 18.75 27.12 1.63
N LEU A 150 19.98 26.62 1.87
CA LEU A 150 20.30 25.84 3.06
C LEU A 150 20.10 26.66 4.36
N GLU A 151 20.47 27.94 4.35
CA GLU A 151 20.22 28.84 5.49
C GLU A 151 18.71 29.07 5.73
N LYS A 152 17.90 29.16 4.66
CA LYS A 152 16.43 29.27 4.79
C LYS A 152 15.81 27.99 5.36
N ILE A 153 16.35 26.83 4.97
CA ILE A 153 15.93 25.52 5.48
C ILE A 153 16.25 25.41 6.98
N GLU A 154 17.40 25.94 7.42
CA GLU A 154 17.77 26.00 8.84
C GLU A 154 16.78 26.85 9.66
N LYS A 155 16.33 27.98 9.10
CA LYS A 155 15.28 28.83 9.69
C LYS A 155 13.88 28.20 9.65
N GLY A 156 13.72 27.03 9.03
CA GLY A 156 12.45 26.30 8.95
C GLY A 156 11.50 26.77 7.85
N ILE A 157 11.95 27.66 6.95
CA ILE A 157 11.13 28.15 5.84
C ILE A 157 11.25 27.18 4.67
N LEU A 158 10.16 26.46 4.40
CA LEU A 158 10.09 25.40 3.40
C LEU A 158 8.95 25.68 2.42
N GLU A 159 9.23 26.46 1.38
CA GLU A 159 8.27 26.86 0.34
C GLU A 159 8.40 26.06 -0.97
N PHE A 160 8.86 24.81 -0.88
CA PHE A 160 9.05 23.94 -2.03
C PHE A 160 8.53 22.53 -1.77
N ASP A 161 8.15 21.84 -2.84
CA ASP A 161 7.60 20.48 -2.81
C ASP A 161 8.62 19.44 -3.30
N ILE A 162 9.57 19.84 -4.15
CA ILE A 162 10.67 19.00 -4.65
C ILE A 162 11.99 19.76 -4.52
N LEU A 163 12.98 19.13 -3.88
CA LEU A 163 14.35 19.64 -3.78
C LEU A 163 15.26 18.86 -4.74
N LEU A 164 15.87 19.56 -5.69
CA LEU A 164 16.85 19.01 -6.63
C LEU A 164 18.27 19.38 -6.19
N ALA A 165 19.16 18.41 -6.19
CA ALA A 165 20.53 18.63 -5.72
C ALA A 165 21.57 17.97 -6.64
N HIS A 166 22.73 18.62 -6.72
CA HIS A 166 23.94 17.99 -7.23
C HIS A 166 24.54 17.07 -6.14
N PRO A 167 25.10 15.89 -6.47
CA PRO A 167 25.72 14.98 -5.50
C PRO A 167 26.71 15.64 -4.54
N SER A 168 27.44 16.66 -4.99
CA SER A 168 28.40 17.42 -4.16
C SER A 168 27.79 18.11 -2.94
N PHE A 169 26.49 18.45 -2.96
CA PHE A 169 25.83 19.13 -1.84
C PHE A 169 25.28 18.15 -0.78
N MET A 170 25.31 16.84 -1.00
CA MET A 170 24.76 15.86 -0.06
C MET A 170 25.37 15.90 1.36
N PRO A 171 26.70 16.10 1.55
CA PRO A 171 27.27 16.22 2.89
C PRO A 171 26.73 17.44 3.65
N LYS A 172 26.45 18.55 2.94
CA LYS A 172 25.84 19.76 3.54
C LYS A 172 24.37 19.51 3.89
N ILE A 173 23.61 18.86 2.99
CA ILE A 173 22.18 18.55 3.18
C ILE A 173 21.96 17.56 4.34
N ALA A 174 22.90 16.64 4.57
CA ALA A 174 22.81 15.64 5.63
C ALA A 174 22.64 16.26 7.03
N ARG A 175 23.18 17.46 7.28
CA ARG A 175 22.99 18.21 8.54
C ARG A 175 21.52 18.56 8.79
N TYR A 176 20.77 18.82 7.73
CA TYR A 176 19.35 19.19 7.77
C TYR A 176 18.40 17.99 7.62
N ALA A 177 18.92 16.75 7.68
CA ALA A 177 18.12 15.53 7.54
C ALA A 177 16.99 15.45 8.58
N ARG A 178 17.17 16.01 9.78
CA ARG A 178 16.13 16.06 10.83
C ARG A 178 14.89 16.85 10.41
N ILE A 179 15.04 17.84 9.52
CA ILE A 179 13.96 18.69 9.02
C ILE A 179 13.39 18.12 7.71
N LEU A 180 14.27 17.78 6.76
CA LEU A 180 13.86 17.35 5.41
C LEU A 180 13.37 15.90 5.37
N GLY A 181 13.88 15.03 6.24
CA GLY A 181 13.55 13.60 6.33
C GLY A 181 12.08 13.32 6.62
N PRO A 182 11.49 13.80 7.74
CA PRO A 182 10.09 13.52 8.09
C PRO A 182 9.10 14.08 7.07
N ARG A 183 9.48 15.13 6.34
CA ARG A 183 8.66 15.73 5.27
C ARG A 183 8.86 15.08 3.89
N GLY A 184 9.81 14.15 3.75
CA GLY A 184 10.10 13.49 2.48
C GLY A 184 10.74 14.39 1.41
N LEU A 185 11.26 15.56 1.80
CA LEU A 185 11.89 16.55 0.90
C LEU A 185 13.39 16.28 0.66
N MET A 186 13.94 15.24 1.30
CA MET A 186 15.35 14.88 1.15
C MET A 186 15.62 14.32 -0.26
N PRO A 187 16.60 14.84 -1.01
CA PRO A 187 16.90 14.36 -2.36
C PRO A 187 17.35 12.90 -2.35
N ASN A 188 16.81 12.11 -3.28
CA ASN A 188 17.10 10.69 -3.45
C ASN A 188 17.46 10.39 -4.92
N PRO A 189 18.58 9.66 -5.19
CA PRO A 189 18.92 9.17 -6.53
C PRO A 189 17.81 8.36 -7.20
N LYS A 190 17.08 7.55 -6.41
CA LYS A 190 16.01 6.67 -6.93
C LYS A 190 14.85 7.45 -7.54
N ASN A 191 14.55 8.61 -6.98
CA ASN A 191 13.51 9.50 -7.46
C ASN A 191 13.99 10.42 -8.60
N GLY A 192 15.27 10.32 -9.01
CA GLY A 192 15.85 11.20 -10.02
C GLY A 192 16.09 12.63 -9.53
N THR A 193 15.95 12.89 -8.22
CA THR A 193 16.13 14.23 -7.62
C THR A 193 17.58 14.59 -7.32
N LEU A 194 18.48 13.59 -7.38
CA LEU A 194 19.93 13.80 -7.32
C LEU A 194 20.51 13.59 -8.73
N THR A 195 20.98 14.65 -9.37
CA THR A 195 21.47 14.59 -10.75
C THR A 195 22.58 15.62 -10.96
N ALA A 196 23.50 15.34 -11.89
CA ALA A 196 24.60 16.25 -12.24
C ALA A 196 24.11 17.60 -12.84
N LYS A 197 22.93 17.60 -13.45
CA LYS A 197 22.30 18.79 -14.06
C LYS A 197 20.91 19.03 -13.46
N PRO A 198 20.80 19.82 -12.38
CA PRO A 198 19.52 20.05 -11.71
C PRO A 198 18.53 20.87 -12.57
N GLU A 199 19.00 21.75 -13.45
CA GLU A 199 18.14 22.63 -14.27
C GLU A 199 17.32 21.88 -15.32
N GLU A 200 17.94 20.96 -16.06
CA GLU A 200 17.24 20.13 -17.05
C GLU A 200 16.19 19.25 -16.38
N THR A 201 16.53 18.69 -15.22
CA THR A 201 15.65 17.87 -14.41
C THR A 201 14.48 18.69 -13.85
N ALA A 202 14.71 19.95 -13.47
CA ALA A 202 13.64 20.85 -13.03
C ALA A 202 12.58 21.06 -14.12
N LYS A 203 13.00 21.26 -15.38
CA LYS A 203 12.08 21.39 -16.52
C LYS A 203 11.26 20.11 -16.75
N LYS A 204 11.86 18.93 -16.62
CA LYS A 204 11.17 17.63 -16.74
C LYS A 204 10.12 17.41 -15.64
N PHE A 205 10.40 17.83 -14.42
CA PHE A 205 9.43 17.74 -13.34
C PHE A 205 8.33 18.80 -13.47
N GLN A 206 8.64 20.00 -13.97
CA GLN A 206 7.65 21.02 -14.31
C GLN A 206 6.72 20.57 -15.44
N SER A 207 7.24 19.85 -16.44
CA SER A 207 6.42 19.28 -17.51
C SER A 207 5.50 18.15 -17.06
N GLY A 208 5.53 17.77 -15.77
CA GLY A 208 4.65 16.74 -15.22
C GLY A 208 5.16 15.32 -15.42
N SER A 209 6.49 15.13 -15.57
CA SER A 209 7.07 13.78 -15.59
C SER A 209 6.80 13.06 -14.28
N LEU A 210 6.34 11.82 -14.40
CA LEU A 210 5.85 11.03 -13.30
C LEU A 210 6.42 9.61 -13.36
N ARG A 211 7.05 9.20 -12.27
CA ARG A 211 7.61 7.87 -12.13
C ARG A 211 6.63 6.96 -11.42
N TRP A 212 6.37 5.81 -12.02
CA TRP A 212 5.53 4.78 -11.46
C TRP A 212 6.35 3.51 -11.20
N LYS A 213 5.98 2.80 -10.14
CA LYS A 213 6.58 1.52 -9.76
C LYS A 213 5.47 0.61 -9.27
N THR A 214 5.55 -0.65 -9.65
CA THR A 214 4.67 -1.70 -9.12
C THR A 214 5.00 -1.99 -7.65
N GLU A 215 3.96 -2.18 -6.84
CA GLU A 215 4.14 -2.63 -5.46
C GLU A 215 4.95 -3.94 -5.40
N THR A 216 5.73 -4.11 -4.34
CA THR A 216 6.63 -5.27 -4.20
C THR A 216 5.88 -6.51 -3.69
N LYS A 217 4.78 -6.33 -2.95
CA LYS A 217 3.97 -7.44 -2.38
C LYS A 217 2.81 -7.84 -3.28
N ALA A 218 2.28 -6.90 -4.06
CA ALA A 218 1.19 -7.13 -4.98
C ALA A 218 1.54 -6.48 -6.32
N PRO A 219 1.25 -7.11 -7.47
CA PRO A 219 1.54 -6.53 -8.77
C PRO A 219 0.48 -5.45 -9.12
N LEU A 220 0.51 -4.35 -8.38
CA LEU A 220 -0.42 -3.23 -8.49
C LEU A 220 0.34 -1.95 -8.78
N VAL A 221 -0.20 -1.13 -9.67
CA VAL A 221 0.25 0.24 -9.92
C VAL A 221 -0.88 1.19 -9.60
N HIS A 222 -0.57 2.25 -8.86
CA HIS A 222 -1.51 3.28 -8.44
C HIS A 222 -0.97 4.63 -8.88
N GLN A 223 -1.75 5.35 -9.68
CA GLN A 223 -1.30 6.62 -10.23
C GLN A 223 -2.42 7.64 -10.29
N MET A 224 -2.12 8.88 -9.93
CA MET A 224 -3.02 10.02 -10.17
C MET A 224 -2.88 10.52 -11.60
N ILE A 225 -3.99 10.74 -12.30
CA ILE A 225 -4.03 11.24 -13.68
C ILE A 225 -4.46 12.71 -13.76
N GLY A 226 -5.11 13.23 -12.72
CA GLY A 226 -5.56 14.62 -12.62
C GLY A 226 -6.62 14.81 -11.55
N LYS A 227 -7.09 16.05 -11.39
CA LYS A 227 -8.27 16.39 -10.59
C LYS A 227 -9.57 16.32 -11.40
N LYS A 228 -10.70 16.21 -10.70
CA LYS A 228 -12.05 16.17 -11.29
C LYS A 228 -12.40 17.45 -12.07
N SER A 229 -11.88 18.59 -11.63
CA SER A 229 -12.07 19.91 -12.25
C SER A 229 -11.54 20.03 -13.69
N HIS A 230 -10.64 19.15 -14.13
CA HIS A 230 -10.12 19.19 -15.50
C HIS A 230 -11.14 18.70 -16.53
N ASP A 231 -10.94 19.10 -17.79
CA ASP A 231 -11.78 18.65 -18.89
C ASP A 231 -11.68 17.13 -19.13
N THR A 232 -12.75 16.53 -19.65
CA THR A 232 -12.84 15.09 -19.91
C THR A 232 -11.80 14.67 -20.94
N LYS A 233 -11.55 15.49 -21.97
CA LYS A 233 -10.56 15.19 -23.01
C LYS A 233 -9.16 15.07 -22.42
N ASN A 234 -8.73 16.06 -21.64
CA ASN A 234 -7.41 16.11 -21.02
C ASN A 234 -7.16 14.89 -20.12
N LEU A 235 -8.18 14.49 -19.34
CA LEU A 235 -8.11 13.32 -18.46
C LEU A 235 -8.03 12.00 -19.24
N SER A 236 -8.77 11.88 -20.34
CA SER A 236 -8.74 10.69 -21.19
C SER A 236 -7.38 10.50 -21.88
N GLU A 237 -6.77 11.58 -22.35
CA GLU A 237 -5.44 11.56 -22.99
C GLU A 237 -4.33 11.26 -21.97
N ASN A 238 -4.42 11.81 -20.75
CA ASN A 238 -3.52 11.46 -19.65
C ASN A 238 -3.62 9.97 -19.27
N ALA A 239 -4.83 9.43 -19.17
CA ALA A 239 -5.05 8.01 -18.88
C ALA A 239 -4.48 7.11 -19.99
N ALA A 240 -4.70 7.47 -21.26
CA ALA A 240 -4.16 6.73 -22.40
C ALA A 240 -2.62 6.76 -22.43
N ALA A 241 -2.01 7.92 -22.19
CA ALA A 241 -0.55 8.06 -22.11
C ALA A 241 0.06 7.17 -21.01
N PHE A 242 -0.61 7.07 -19.86
CA PHE A 242 -0.16 6.21 -18.77
C PHE A 242 -0.33 4.71 -19.07
N ILE A 243 -1.46 4.29 -19.63
CA ILE A 243 -1.68 2.89 -20.05
C ILE A 243 -0.64 2.48 -21.10
N LYS A 244 -0.32 3.38 -22.05
CA LYS A 244 0.72 3.16 -23.06
C LYS A 244 2.11 2.99 -22.44
N SER A 245 2.45 3.77 -21.40
CA SER A 245 3.74 3.67 -20.68
C SER A 245 3.90 2.33 -19.96
N VAL A 246 2.83 1.79 -19.36
CA VAL A 246 2.86 0.48 -18.67
C VAL A 246 2.89 -0.69 -19.66
N GLY A 247 2.29 -0.48 -20.84
CA GLY A 247 2.19 -1.47 -21.91
C GLY A 247 0.98 -2.38 -21.71
N VAL A 248 0.11 -2.43 -22.73
CA VAL A 248 -1.16 -3.17 -22.71
C VAL A 248 -0.97 -4.66 -22.35
N LYS A 249 0.11 -5.27 -22.85
CA LYS A 249 0.45 -6.68 -22.60
C LYS A 249 0.69 -7.01 -21.13
N ASN A 250 1.16 -6.04 -20.36
CA ASN A 250 1.51 -6.23 -18.95
C ASN A 250 0.30 -6.08 -18.02
N ILE A 251 -0.83 -5.56 -18.51
CA ILE A 251 -1.98 -5.21 -17.69
C ILE A 251 -3.02 -6.33 -17.71
N LYS A 252 -3.37 -6.86 -16.54
CA LYS A 252 -4.43 -7.84 -16.35
C LYS A 252 -5.81 -7.19 -16.26
N SER A 253 -5.91 -6.07 -15.55
CA SER A 253 -7.18 -5.33 -15.42
C SER A 253 -6.91 -3.89 -15.01
N ALA A 254 -7.67 -2.96 -15.56
CA ALA A 254 -7.58 -1.53 -15.28
C ALA A 254 -8.85 -1.03 -14.59
N PHE A 255 -8.69 -0.19 -13.59
CA PHE A 255 -9.77 0.44 -12.85
C PHE A 255 -9.49 1.93 -12.70
N ILE A 256 -10.49 2.75 -12.97
CA ILE A 256 -10.44 4.20 -12.72
C ILE A 256 -11.40 4.54 -11.60
N LYS A 257 -10.97 5.40 -10.67
CA LYS A 257 -11.80 5.85 -9.55
C LYS A 257 -11.45 7.28 -9.15
N THR A 258 -12.33 7.91 -8.37
CA THR A 258 -11.95 9.11 -7.61
C THR A 258 -11.53 8.73 -6.18
N THR A 259 -11.03 9.69 -5.41
CA THR A 259 -10.64 9.48 -4.00
C THR A 259 -11.75 8.81 -3.18
N MET A 260 -13.01 9.26 -3.28
CA MET A 260 -14.13 8.72 -2.50
C MET A 260 -15.12 7.86 -3.30
N SER A 261 -15.09 7.91 -4.63
CA SER A 261 -16.06 7.17 -5.46
C SER A 261 -15.72 5.67 -5.61
N PRO A 262 -16.73 4.84 -5.90
CA PRO A 262 -16.53 3.48 -6.39
C PRO A 262 -15.67 3.43 -7.66
N ALA A 263 -15.00 2.29 -7.87
CA ALA A 263 -14.15 2.07 -9.04
C ALA A 263 -14.96 1.57 -10.24
N ILE A 264 -14.60 2.07 -11.42
CA ILE A 264 -15.14 1.67 -12.73
C ILE A 264 -14.09 0.82 -13.43
N ARG A 265 -14.50 -0.31 -13.99
CA ARG A 265 -13.62 -1.19 -14.76
C ARG A 265 -13.47 -0.64 -16.18
N LEU A 266 -12.24 -0.45 -16.60
CA LEU A 266 -11.93 0.01 -17.95
C LEU A 266 -11.78 -1.17 -18.92
N LYS A 267 -12.19 -0.95 -20.16
CA LYS A 267 -11.81 -1.78 -21.30
C LYS A 267 -10.37 -1.41 -21.68
N ILE A 268 -9.51 -2.42 -21.77
CA ILE A 268 -8.14 -2.26 -22.26
C ILE A 268 -8.16 -2.84 -23.67
N GLU A 269 -7.97 -1.98 -24.67
CA GLU A 269 -7.71 -2.36 -26.07
C GLU A 269 -6.23 -2.18 -26.38
#